data_AF-A0A1H2WF41-F1
#
_entry.id   AF-A0A1H2WF41-F1
#
_cell.length_a   1.000
_cell.length_b   1.000
_cell.length_c   1.000
_cell.angle_alpha   90.00
_cell.angle_beta   90.00
_cell.angle_gamma   90.00
#
_symmetry.space_group_name_H-M   'P 1'
#
loop_
_entity.id
_entity.type
_entity.pdbx_description
1 polymer ?
#
loop_
_entity_poly.entity_id
_entity_poly.type
_entity_poly.pdbx_seq_one_letter_code
_entity_poly.pdbx_strand_id
1 'polypeptide(L)'
;MTRLELAPTGIYSFEETSRRLTQFEKSAYQERDGRLVRTLCIGAKPIAVELWWTGNALAVEIGEDLSPIEMEELTKILRRMFSLDVDLTPFYHRIDGDPDLGQLVRERRGLHVVLDASPYECLIKTIVSQQLNLSFAGTLIRRLIEISGERLSHRGEELLVFPTPAQIAKLSYEDLQQLQFNRRKAEYVIDLSRNVVDGSLDLGKLESLSDDEIVKKMLPLRGVGRWTIECLLLFGMGRPDLFPAADIGLRNALRKVYGTVEQPSEEEVRRLGEAWSPWRSYAVFYLWDYLSTTKKSS
;
A
#
# COMPACT_ATOMS: atom_id res chain seq x y z
N MET A 1 -2.96 -23.43 16.74
CA MET A 1 -2.49 -22.08 16.39
C MET A 1 -1.09 -22.21 15.84
N THR A 2 -0.95 -21.92 14.56
CA THR A 2 0.31 -22.03 13.84
C THR A 2 1.08 -20.73 13.94
N ARG A 3 2.39 -20.81 14.14
CA ARG A 3 3.27 -19.65 14.26
C ARG A 3 4.39 -19.70 13.23
N LEU A 4 4.74 -18.54 12.72
CA LEU A 4 5.78 -18.32 11.72
C LEU A 4 6.64 -17.14 12.17
N GLU A 5 7.94 -17.18 11.87
CA GLU A 5 8.86 -16.06 12.08
C GLU A 5 9.60 -15.76 10.79
N LEU A 6 9.58 -14.49 10.38
CA LEU A 6 10.17 -14.02 9.14
C LEU A 6 11.22 -12.96 9.41
N ALA A 7 12.49 -13.34 9.27
CA ALA A 7 13.59 -12.38 9.33
C ALA A 7 13.66 -11.56 8.03
N PRO A 8 13.90 -10.23 8.12
CA PRO A 8 14.16 -9.39 6.97
C PRO A 8 15.58 -9.57 6.44
N THR A 9 15.79 -9.16 5.19
CA THR A 9 17.10 -9.01 4.59
C THR A 9 17.61 -7.60 4.85
N GLY A 10 18.75 -7.49 5.52
CA GLY A 10 19.35 -6.18 5.81
C GLY A 10 18.68 -5.41 6.96
N ILE A 11 18.84 -4.10 6.95
CA ILE A 11 18.42 -3.21 8.05
C ILE A 11 16.92 -2.94 7.95
N TYR A 12 16.16 -3.32 8.98
CA TYR A 12 14.71 -3.14 9.04
C TYR A 12 14.29 -2.53 10.38
N SER A 13 13.38 -1.56 10.35
CA SER A 13 12.79 -0.94 11.54
C SER A 13 11.29 -1.24 11.58
N PHE A 14 10.90 -2.20 12.42
CA PHE A 14 9.49 -2.50 12.64
C PHE A 14 8.78 -1.37 13.39
N GLU A 15 9.49 -0.64 14.25
CA GLU A 15 8.93 0.54 14.93
C GLU A 15 8.50 1.59 13.91
N GLU A 16 9.38 1.99 13.00
CA GLU A 16 9.04 2.98 11.98
C GLU A 16 7.99 2.47 11.00
N THR A 17 8.10 1.21 10.61
CA THR A 17 7.15 0.57 9.69
C THR A 17 5.75 0.47 10.32
N SER A 18 5.65 0.02 11.58
CA SER A 18 4.38 -0.11 12.29
C SER A 18 3.76 1.26 12.62
N ARG A 19 4.56 2.27 13.02
CA ARG A 19 4.12 3.66 13.20
C ARG A 19 3.43 4.19 11.95
N ARG A 20 4.08 4.03 10.79
CA ARG A 20 3.50 4.49 9.51
C ARG A 20 2.26 3.67 9.17
N LEU A 21 2.30 2.36 9.32
CA LEU A 21 1.18 1.48 9.02
C LEU A 21 -0.07 1.83 9.82
N THR A 22 0.03 1.96 11.14
CA THR A 22 -1.12 2.31 12.01
C THR A 22 -1.62 3.75 11.80
N GLN A 23 -0.78 4.63 11.23
CA GLN A 23 -1.21 5.98 10.85
C GLN A 23 -2.10 5.97 9.59
N PHE A 24 -1.78 5.16 8.58
CA PHE A 24 -2.40 5.22 7.25
C PHE A 24 -3.40 4.10 6.97
N GLU A 25 -3.22 2.92 7.55
CA GLU A 25 -3.94 1.69 7.20
C GLU A 25 -4.91 1.22 8.28
N LYS A 26 -5.54 2.18 8.98
CA LYS A 26 -6.47 1.91 10.10
C LYS A 26 -7.71 1.10 9.71
N SER A 27 -8.04 1.03 8.43
CA SER A 27 -9.15 0.20 7.92
C SER A 27 -8.75 -1.26 7.74
N ALA A 28 -7.46 -1.55 7.54
CA ALA A 28 -6.94 -2.89 7.29
C ALA A 28 -6.27 -3.51 8.54
N TYR A 29 -5.63 -2.69 9.38
CA TYR A 29 -4.93 -3.15 10.58
C TYR A 29 -5.57 -2.59 11.84
N GLN A 30 -5.76 -3.46 12.83
CA GLN A 30 -6.20 -3.12 14.18
C GLN A 30 -5.05 -3.39 15.15
N GLU A 31 -4.82 -2.49 16.10
CA GLU A 31 -3.80 -2.69 17.14
C GLU A 31 -4.45 -3.30 18.39
N ARG A 32 -3.86 -4.37 18.92
CA ARG A 32 -4.35 -5.12 20.09
C ARG A 32 -3.18 -5.67 20.89
N ASP A 33 -3.06 -5.26 22.15
CA ASP A 33 -2.01 -5.74 23.06
C ASP A 33 -0.60 -5.71 22.46
N GLY A 34 -0.28 -4.66 21.71
CA GLY A 34 1.02 -4.49 21.03
C GLY A 34 1.20 -5.35 19.76
N ARG A 35 0.14 -6.01 19.28
CA ARG A 35 0.09 -6.76 18.02
C ARG A 35 -0.75 -6.03 16.98
N LEU A 36 -0.40 -6.21 15.72
CA LEU A 36 -1.23 -5.80 14.60
C LEU A 36 -2.07 -6.99 14.12
N VAL A 37 -3.38 -6.79 14.03
CA VAL A 37 -4.33 -7.81 13.60
C VAL A 37 -4.98 -7.39 12.29
N ARG A 38 -5.00 -8.30 11.31
CA ARG A 38 -5.71 -8.11 10.05
C ARG A 38 -6.21 -9.42 9.47
N THR A 39 -7.09 -9.32 8.50
CA THR A 39 -7.45 -10.43 7.62
C THR A 39 -6.58 -10.45 6.36
N LEU A 40 -6.36 -11.64 5.83
CA LEU A 40 -5.74 -11.92 4.53
C LEU A 40 -6.54 -13.01 3.82
N CYS A 41 -6.29 -13.21 2.53
CA CYS A 41 -6.85 -14.33 1.78
C CYS A 41 -5.73 -15.19 1.20
N ILE A 42 -5.84 -16.50 1.37
CA ILE A 42 -5.04 -17.49 0.66
C ILE A 42 -5.96 -18.15 -0.37
N GLY A 43 -5.76 -17.81 -1.65
CA GLY A 43 -6.77 -18.05 -2.68
C GLY A 43 -8.09 -17.37 -2.31
N ALA A 44 -9.16 -18.15 -2.15
CA ALA A 44 -10.48 -17.66 -1.73
C ALA A 44 -10.74 -17.81 -0.22
N LYS A 45 -9.80 -18.38 0.55
CA LYS A 45 -9.98 -18.66 1.97
C LYS A 45 -9.53 -17.45 2.80
N PRO A 46 -10.44 -16.77 3.54
CA PRO A 46 -10.05 -15.72 4.47
C PRO A 46 -9.37 -16.32 5.70
N ILE A 47 -8.36 -15.62 6.20
CA ILE A 47 -7.61 -15.99 7.41
C ILE A 47 -7.35 -14.75 8.28
N ALA A 48 -7.21 -14.96 9.57
CA ALA A 48 -6.79 -13.94 10.52
C ALA A 48 -5.30 -14.10 10.82
N VAL A 49 -4.56 -12.98 10.80
CA VAL A 49 -3.16 -12.95 11.20
C VAL A 49 -2.95 -11.91 12.30
N GLU A 50 -2.20 -12.30 13.32
CA GLU A 50 -1.66 -11.40 14.34
C GLU A 50 -0.15 -11.28 14.15
N LEU A 51 0.35 -10.05 14.16
CA LEU A 51 1.70 -9.71 13.73
C LEU A 51 2.39 -8.90 14.83
N TRP A 52 3.63 -9.26 15.17
CA TRP A 52 4.46 -8.48 16.09
C TRP A 52 5.95 -8.67 15.80
N TRP A 53 6.77 -7.82 16.39
CA TRP A 53 8.23 -7.89 16.24
C TRP A 53 8.87 -8.60 17.43
N THR A 54 9.75 -9.54 17.16
CA THR A 54 10.53 -10.26 18.21
C THR A 54 11.87 -9.59 18.52
N GLY A 55 12.22 -8.52 17.79
CA GLY A 55 13.52 -7.86 17.84
C GLY A 55 14.33 -8.07 16.56
N ASN A 56 14.26 -9.26 15.97
CA ASN A 56 14.98 -9.61 14.74
C ASN A 56 14.09 -10.19 13.62
N ALA A 57 12.82 -10.49 13.90
CA ALA A 57 11.91 -11.07 12.92
C ALA A 57 10.47 -10.60 13.13
N LEU A 58 9.69 -10.65 12.06
CA LEU A 58 8.25 -10.53 12.09
C LEU A 58 7.66 -11.88 12.52
N ALA A 59 7.14 -11.95 13.74
CA ALA A 59 6.39 -13.10 14.20
C ALA A 59 4.93 -12.96 13.77
N VAL A 60 4.36 -14.09 13.33
CA VAL A 60 3.00 -14.19 12.82
C VAL A 60 2.30 -15.35 13.50
N GLU A 61 1.15 -15.08 14.09
CA GLU A 61 0.22 -16.09 14.58
C GLU A 61 -1.00 -16.15 13.66
N ILE A 62 -1.44 -17.36 13.32
CA ILE A 62 -2.47 -17.61 12.33
C ILE A 62 -3.70 -18.20 13.03
N GLY A 63 -4.87 -17.63 12.76
CA GLY A 63 -6.14 -18.03 13.36
C GLY A 63 -6.63 -19.41 12.88
N GLU A 64 -6.31 -19.76 11.65
CA GLU A 64 -6.80 -20.95 10.95
C GLU A 64 -5.72 -22.03 10.78
N ASP A 65 -6.17 -23.26 10.62
CA ASP A 65 -5.29 -24.36 10.21
C ASP A 65 -5.04 -24.28 8.70
N LEU A 66 -3.76 -24.30 8.34
CA LEU A 66 -3.27 -24.21 6.97
C LEU A 66 -2.50 -25.47 6.61
N SER A 67 -2.73 -25.97 5.41
CA SER A 67 -1.89 -26.98 4.77
C SER A 67 -0.47 -26.43 4.51
N PRO A 68 0.52 -27.30 4.25
CA PRO A 68 1.87 -26.84 3.92
C PRO A 68 1.94 -25.91 2.71
N ILE A 69 1.08 -26.11 1.71
CA ILE A 69 1.02 -25.27 0.50
C ILE A 69 0.46 -23.89 0.86
N GLU A 70 -0.66 -23.82 1.59
CA GLU A 70 -1.23 -22.56 2.07
C GLU A 70 -0.24 -21.79 2.97
N MET A 71 0.53 -22.48 3.80
CA MET A 71 1.57 -21.87 4.63
C MET A 71 2.70 -21.25 3.79
N GLU A 72 3.13 -21.92 2.72
CA GLU A 72 4.12 -21.39 1.79
C GLU A 72 3.60 -20.15 1.05
N GLU A 73 2.35 -20.18 0.60
CA GLU A 73 1.68 -19.04 -0.02
C GLU A 73 1.56 -17.85 0.94
N LEU A 74 1.12 -18.08 2.17
CA LEU A 74 1.05 -17.06 3.21
C LEU A 74 2.42 -16.44 3.50
N THR A 75 3.46 -17.29 3.58
CA THR A 75 4.83 -16.84 3.78
C THR A 75 5.26 -15.89 2.67
N LYS A 76 4.99 -16.23 1.40
CA LYS A 76 5.29 -15.36 0.25
C LYS A 76 4.52 -14.04 0.32
N ILE A 77 3.23 -14.10 0.66
CA ILE A 77 2.37 -12.91 0.82
C ILE A 77 2.95 -11.98 1.90
N LEU A 78 3.26 -12.50 3.09
CA LEU A 78 3.78 -11.70 4.21
C LEU A 78 5.16 -11.12 3.92
N ARG A 79 6.08 -11.91 3.34
CA ARG A 79 7.40 -11.41 2.96
C ARG A 79 7.31 -10.28 1.93
N ARG A 80 6.43 -10.42 0.94
CA ARG A 80 6.13 -9.37 -0.06
C ARG A 80 5.49 -8.14 0.59
N MET A 81 4.43 -8.33 1.37
CA MET A 81 3.70 -7.24 2.02
C MET A 81 4.61 -6.39 2.91
N PHE A 82 5.47 -7.01 3.70
CA PHE A 82 6.38 -6.28 4.59
C PHE A 82 7.73 -5.96 3.95
N SER A 83 7.89 -6.19 2.65
CA SER A 83 9.15 -5.97 1.92
C SER A 83 10.37 -6.61 2.61
N LEU A 84 10.18 -7.77 3.24
CA LEU A 84 11.21 -8.42 4.06
C LEU A 84 12.41 -8.92 3.25
N ASP A 85 12.28 -9.01 1.93
CA ASP A 85 13.35 -9.43 1.03
C ASP A 85 14.06 -8.25 0.34
N VAL A 86 13.73 -7.01 0.70
CA VAL A 86 14.33 -5.82 0.10
C VAL A 86 15.49 -5.31 0.97
N ASP A 87 16.72 -5.44 0.48
CA ASP A 87 17.88 -4.79 1.12
C ASP A 87 17.96 -3.33 0.69
N LEU A 88 17.77 -2.42 1.64
CA LEU A 88 17.87 -0.97 1.42
C LEU A 88 19.29 -0.41 1.54
N THR A 89 20.30 -1.23 1.79
CA THR A 89 21.70 -0.77 1.82
C THR A 89 22.12 -0.02 0.56
N PRO A 90 21.79 -0.47 -0.67
CA PRO A 90 22.08 0.28 -1.89
C PRO A 90 21.32 1.61 -2.00
N PHE A 91 20.09 1.67 -1.49
CA PHE A 91 19.30 2.90 -1.41
C PHE A 91 19.97 3.92 -0.47
N TYR A 92 20.40 3.49 0.72
CA TYR A 92 21.07 4.37 1.68
C TYR A 92 22.35 4.96 1.07
N HIS A 93 23.21 4.13 0.45
CA HIS A 93 24.42 4.63 -0.21
C HIS A 93 24.13 5.62 -1.34
N ARG A 94 23.00 5.45 -2.05
CA ARG A 94 22.60 6.38 -3.12
C ARG A 94 22.18 7.74 -2.57
N ILE A 95 21.43 7.75 -1.47
CA ILE A 95 20.86 8.96 -0.89
C ILE A 95 21.83 9.70 0.05
N ASP A 96 22.87 9.03 0.58
CA ASP A 96 23.83 9.64 1.50
C ASP A 96 24.54 10.89 0.94
N GLY A 97 24.64 11.02 -0.38
CA GLY A 97 25.18 12.20 -1.06
C GLY A 97 24.26 13.43 -1.07
N ASP A 98 22.98 13.27 -0.72
CA ASP A 98 22.01 14.36 -0.58
C ASP A 98 21.94 14.78 0.90
N PRO A 99 22.38 16.01 1.28
CA PRO A 99 22.43 16.42 2.67
C PRO A 99 21.05 16.41 3.35
N ASP A 100 20.04 16.94 2.66
CA ASP A 100 18.71 17.17 3.21
C ASP A 100 17.88 15.87 3.22
N LEU A 101 17.79 15.20 2.07
CA LEU A 101 17.08 13.93 1.98
C LEU A 101 17.84 12.81 2.73
N GLY A 102 19.17 12.82 2.71
CA GLY A 102 19.99 11.89 3.46
C GLY A 102 19.81 12.02 4.96
N GLN A 103 19.65 13.24 5.49
CA GLN A 103 19.31 13.41 6.90
C GLN A 103 17.96 12.77 7.22
N LEU A 104 16.93 13.07 6.43
CA LEU A 104 15.60 12.48 6.60
C LEU A 104 15.63 10.95 6.57
N VAL A 105 16.38 10.36 5.63
CA VAL A 105 16.50 8.90 5.50
C VAL A 105 17.23 8.30 6.71
N ARG A 106 18.28 8.94 7.23
CA ARG A 106 18.99 8.50 8.42
C ARG A 106 18.12 8.50 9.68
N GLU A 107 17.28 9.52 9.85
CA GLU A 107 16.33 9.62 10.97
C GLU A 107 15.27 8.51 10.97
N ARG A 108 14.96 7.95 9.79
CA ARG A 108 13.95 6.90 9.58
C ARG A 108 14.57 5.62 9.02
N ARG A 109 15.82 5.33 9.38
CA ARG A 109 16.55 4.19 8.82
C ARG A 109 15.83 2.87 9.14
N GLY A 110 15.69 2.01 8.13
CA GLY A 110 14.98 0.73 8.23
C GLY A 110 13.48 0.82 7.95
N LEU A 111 12.92 2.01 7.70
CA LEU A 111 11.53 2.16 7.28
C LEU A 111 11.31 1.52 5.90
N HIS A 112 10.42 0.52 5.83
CA HIS A 112 10.08 -0.17 4.59
C HIS A 112 8.69 0.19 4.09
N VAL A 113 8.48 0.06 2.78
CA VAL A 113 7.15 0.11 2.19
C VAL A 113 6.38 -1.14 2.62
N VAL A 114 5.21 -0.93 3.21
CA VAL A 114 4.24 -2.02 3.40
C VAL A 114 3.29 -2.01 2.22
N LEU A 115 3.27 -3.10 1.47
CA LEU A 115 2.39 -3.29 0.33
C LEU A 115 0.99 -3.71 0.78
N ASP A 116 0.00 -3.38 -0.04
CA ASP A 116 -1.33 -3.96 0.08
C ASP A 116 -1.28 -5.48 -0.16
N ALA A 117 -2.22 -6.22 0.41
CA ALA A 117 -2.19 -7.69 0.33
C ALA A 117 -2.35 -8.21 -1.10
N SER A 118 -2.91 -7.40 -2.00
CA SER A 118 -2.97 -7.69 -3.43
C SER A 118 -2.95 -6.41 -4.28
N PRO A 119 -2.55 -6.50 -5.58
CA PRO A 119 -2.71 -5.41 -6.54
C PRO A 119 -4.16 -4.91 -6.64
N TYR A 120 -5.14 -5.79 -6.47
CA TYR A 120 -6.56 -5.44 -6.48
C TYR A 120 -6.95 -4.57 -5.29
N GLU A 121 -6.58 -4.98 -4.06
CA GLU A 121 -6.79 -4.18 -2.85
C GLU A 121 -6.17 -2.78 -3.03
N CYS A 122 -4.94 -2.71 -3.54
CA CYS A 122 -4.24 -1.45 -3.81
C CYS A 122 -5.00 -0.54 -4.77
N LEU A 123 -5.46 -1.08 -5.90
CA LEU A 123 -6.20 -0.32 -6.91
C LEU A 123 -7.51 0.24 -6.36
N ILE A 124 -8.29 -0.58 -5.66
CA ILE A 124 -9.55 -0.14 -5.06
C ILE A 124 -9.28 0.98 -4.05
N LYS A 125 -8.36 0.78 -3.10
CA LYS A 125 -8.02 1.80 -2.09
C LYS A 125 -7.51 3.09 -2.73
N THR A 126 -6.70 2.98 -3.77
CA THR A 126 -6.17 4.14 -4.51
C THR A 126 -7.29 4.91 -5.21
N ILE A 127 -8.19 4.23 -5.95
CA ILE A 127 -9.32 4.86 -6.65
C ILE A 127 -10.24 5.55 -5.65
N VAL A 128 -10.57 4.90 -4.53
CA VAL A 128 -11.41 5.49 -3.48
C VAL A 128 -10.75 6.74 -2.90
N SER A 129 -9.44 6.73 -2.71
CA SER A 129 -8.66 7.83 -2.10
C SER A 129 -8.43 9.03 -3.01
N GLN A 130 -8.64 8.92 -4.32
CA GLN A 130 -8.42 10.01 -5.29
C GLN A 130 -9.13 11.31 -4.86
N GLN A 131 -8.38 12.42 -4.85
CA GLN A 131 -8.91 13.77 -4.56
C GLN A 131 -9.63 13.89 -3.19
N LEU A 132 -9.27 13.06 -2.20
CA LEU A 132 -9.80 13.13 -0.84
C LEU A 132 -8.69 13.35 0.19
N ASN A 133 -9.08 13.80 1.39
CA ASN A 133 -8.20 13.68 2.55
C ASN A 133 -8.20 12.23 3.07
N LEU A 134 -7.11 11.85 3.74
CA LEU A 134 -6.87 10.48 4.22
C LEU A 134 -7.95 9.97 5.17
N SER A 135 -8.47 10.83 6.06
CA SER A 135 -9.49 10.43 7.04
C SER A 135 -10.77 9.98 6.33
N PHE A 136 -11.27 10.80 5.40
CA PHE A 136 -12.49 10.48 4.66
C PHE A 136 -12.29 9.32 3.68
N ALA A 137 -11.13 9.21 3.05
CA ALA A 137 -10.79 8.04 2.23
C ALA A 137 -10.86 6.74 3.06
N GLY A 138 -10.29 6.73 4.27
CA GLY A 138 -10.37 5.60 5.19
C GLY A 138 -11.81 5.25 5.59
N THR A 139 -12.67 6.26 5.81
CA THR A 139 -14.11 6.04 6.05
C THR A 139 -14.80 5.35 4.87
N LEU A 140 -14.56 5.80 3.64
CA LEU A 140 -15.17 5.21 2.45
C LEU A 140 -14.66 3.77 2.20
N ILE A 141 -13.36 3.53 2.37
CA ILE A 141 -12.78 2.18 2.26
C ILE A 141 -13.44 1.25 3.29
N ARG A 142 -13.56 1.67 4.55
CA ARG A 142 -14.22 0.86 5.58
C ARG A 142 -15.67 0.54 5.24
N ARG A 143 -16.45 1.52 4.77
CA ARG A 143 -17.85 1.30 4.36
C ARG A 143 -17.99 0.35 3.18
N LEU A 144 -17.08 0.43 2.20
CA LEU A 144 -17.03 -0.51 1.08
C LEU A 144 -16.79 -1.95 1.58
N ILE A 145 -15.84 -2.11 2.50
CA ILE A 145 -15.56 -3.41 3.12
C ILE A 145 -16.78 -3.89 3.92
N GLU A 146 -17.45 -3.02 4.69
CA GLU A 146 -18.61 -3.39 5.50
C GLU A 146 -19.82 -3.85 4.67
N ILE A 147 -20.06 -3.26 3.49
CA ILE A 147 -21.20 -3.63 2.63
C ILE A 147 -20.94 -4.85 1.74
N SER A 148 -19.68 -5.13 1.38
CA SER A 148 -19.35 -6.15 0.37
C SER A 148 -18.36 -7.22 0.84
N GLY A 149 -17.68 -7.01 1.96
CA GLY A 149 -16.73 -7.95 2.53
C GLY A 149 -17.39 -9.01 3.39
N GLU A 150 -16.72 -10.14 3.51
CA GLU A 150 -17.08 -11.19 4.48
C GLU A 150 -16.60 -10.83 5.88
N ARG A 151 -17.17 -11.52 6.87
CA ARG A 151 -16.77 -11.42 8.27
C ARG A 151 -16.12 -12.72 8.69
N LEU A 152 -14.96 -12.62 9.33
CA LEU A 152 -14.22 -13.74 9.87
C LEU A 152 -14.24 -13.69 11.39
N SER A 153 -14.72 -14.75 12.04
CA SER A 153 -14.67 -14.84 13.50
C SER A 153 -13.27 -15.24 13.95
N HIS A 154 -12.62 -14.39 14.74
CA HIS A 154 -11.31 -14.66 15.33
C HIS A 154 -11.32 -14.26 16.79
N ARG A 155 -11.01 -15.21 17.69
CA ARG A 155 -10.95 -14.99 19.16
C ARG A 155 -12.19 -14.31 19.75
N GLY A 156 -13.37 -14.66 19.24
CA GLY A 156 -14.65 -14.13 19.74
C GLY A 156 -15.08 -12.80 19.14
N GLU A 157 -14.37 -12.31 18.12
CA GLU A 157 -14.69 -11.06 17.44
C GLU A 157 -14.82 -11.22 15.93
N GLU A 158 -15.56 -10.31 15.29
CA GLU A 158 -15.70 -10.27 13.83
C GLU A 158 -14.67 -9.33 13.21
N LEU A 159 -13.77 -9.89 12.41
CA LEU A 159 -12.86 -9.14 11.57
C LEU A 159 -13.46 -8.99 10.17
N LEU A 160 -13.28 -7.80 9.57
CA LEU A 160 -13.70 -7.54 8.20
C LEU A 160 -12.66 -8.08 7.21
N VAL A 161 -13.11 -8.82 6.21
CA VAL A 161 -12.29 -9.32 5.09
C VAL A 161 -12.40 -8.35 3.93
N PHE A 162 -11.27 -7.97 3.33
CA PHE A 162 -11.30 -7.11 2.14
C PHE A 162 -12.08 -7.78 1.00
N PRO A 163 -13.05 -7.10 0.35
CA PRO A 163 -13.90 -7.71 -0.64
C PRO A 163 -13.13 -8.21 -1.87
N THR A 164 -13.55 -9.36 -2.39
CA THR A 164 -13.12 -9.88 -3.69
C THR A 164 -13.70 -9.06 -4.85
N PRO A 165 -13.12 -9.16 -6.06
CA PRO A 165 -13.71 -8.56 -7.26
C PRO A 165 -15.16 -8.99 -7.49
N ALA A 166 -15.47 -10.27 -7.28
CA ALA A 166 -16.82 -10.81 -7.46
C ALA A 166 -17.84 -10.23 -6.47
N GLN A 167 -17.42 -9.86 -5.26
CA GLN A 167 -18.30 -9.23 -4.27
C GLN A 167 -18.62 -7.78 -4.64
N ILE A 168 -17.60 -6.98 -5.00
CA ILE A 168 -17.83 -5.58 -5.40
C ILE A 168 -18.59 -5.50 -6.73
N ALA A 169 -18.33 -6.40 -7.69
CA ALA A 169 -19.00 -6.40 -8.98
C ALA A 169 -20.53 -6.61 -8.91
N LYS A 170 -21.04 -7.21 -7.82
CA LYS A 170 -22.48 -7.44 -7.57
C LYS A 170 -23.21 -6.19 -7.10
N LEU A 171 -22.50 -5.17 -6.61
CA LEU A 171 -23.12 -3.93 -6.17
C LEU A 171 -23.68 -3.14 -7.35
N SER A 172 -24.76 -2.40 -7.08
CA SER A 172 -25.22 -1.31 -7.93
C SER A 172 -24.40 -0.04 -7.66
N TYR A 173 -24.40 0.90 -8.61
CA TYR A 173 -23.75 2.19 -8.36
C TYR A 173 -24.47 2.97 -7.26
N GLU A 174 -25.77 2.75 -7.08
CA GLU A 174 -26.61 3.35 -6.04
C GLU A 174 -26.19 2.91 -4.64
N ASP A 175 -25.81 1.63 -4.45
CA ASP A 175 -25.35 1.11 -3.16
C ASP A 175 -24.16 1.91 -2.62
N LEU A 176 -23.18 2.22 -3.48
CA LEU A 176 -22.03 3.02 -3.08
C LEU A 176 -22.37 4.50 -2.92
N GLN A 177 -23.29 5.04 -3.72
CA GLN A 177 -23.74 6.43 -3.58
C GLN A 177 -24.42 6.67 -2.23
N GLN A 178 -25.20 5.70 -1.73
CA GLN A 178 -25.78 5.75 -0.38
C GLN A 178 -24.70 5.80 0.72
N LEU A 179 -23.50 5.29 0.45
CA LEU A 179 -22.34 5.33 1.34
C LEU A 179 -21.44 6.56 1.15
N GLN A 180 -21.98 7.62 0.51
CA GLN A 180 -21.31 8.89 0.23
C GLN A 180 -20.19 8.81 -0.83
N PHE A 181 -20.14 7.74 -1.62
CA PHE A 181 -19.32 7.77 -2.83
C PHE A 181 -19.95 8.72 -3.84
N ASN A 182 -19.12 9.51 -4.52
CA ASN A 182 -19.62 10.20 -5.71
C ASN A 182 -19.88 9.18 -6.83
N ARG A 183 -20.77 9.54 -7.75
CA ARG A 183 -21.18 8.68 -8.87
C ARG A 183 -20.00 8.11 -9.66
N ARG A 184 -19.02 8.95 -10.03
CA ARG A 184 -17.85 8.51 -10.82
C ARG A 184 -17.03 7.46 -10.08
N LYS A 185 -16.79 7.62 -8.78
CA LYS A 185 -16.07 6.63 -7.98
C LYS A 185 -16.83 5.33 -7.82
N ALA A 186 -18.15 5.40 -7.64
CA ALA A 186 -18.99 4.21 -7.62
C ALA A 186 -18.86 3.44 -8.94
N GLU A 187 -18.96 4.14 -10.08
CA GLU A 187 -18.73 3.57 -11.42
C GLU A 187 -17.32 2.96 -11.53
N TYR A 188 -16.26 3.69 -11.17
CA TYR A 188 -14.87 3.20 -11.32
C TYR A 188 -14.57 1.96 -10.48
N VAL A 189 -14.99 1.93 -9.22
CA VAL A 189 -14.77 0.80 -8.31
C VAL A 189 -15.52 -0.44 -8.82
N ILE A 190 -16.79 -0.30 -9.17
CA ILE A 190 -17.62 -1.42 -9.61
C ILE A 190 -17.23 -1.90 -11.01
N ASP A 191 -16.98 -1.00 -11.96
CA ASP A 191 -16.59 -1.36 -13.33
C ASP A 191 -15.20 -2.01 -13.37
N LEU A 192 -14.23 -1.51 -12.58
CA LEU A 192 -12.93 -2.18 -12.45
C LEU A 192 -13.11 -3.61 -11.92
N SER A 193 -13.98 -3.80 -10.93
CA SER A 193 -14.27 -5.12 -10.36
C SER A 193 -14.89 -6.06 -11.38
N ARG A 194 -15.85 -5.56 -12.20
CA ARG A 194 -16.46 -6.30 -13.30
C ARG A 194 -15.42 -6.71 -14.36
N ASN A 195 -14.53 -5.79 -14.73
CA ASN A 195 -13.44 -6.07 -15.68
C ASN A 195 -12.49 -7.17 -15.17
N VAL A 196 -12.26 -7.25 -13.85
CA VAL A 196 -11.46 -8.33 -13.27
C VAL A 196 -12.23 -9.66 -13.31
N VAL A 197 -13.53 -9.64 -13.01
CA VAL A 197 -14.39 -10.83 -13.02
C VAL A 197 -14.58 -11.41 -14.42
N ASP A 198 -14.76 -10.56 -15.44
CA ASP A 198 -14.95 -10.99 -16.82
C ASP A 198 -13.63 -11.30 -17.57
N GLY A 199 -12.48 -11.04 -16.94
CA GLY A 199 -11.15 -11.34 -17.46
C GLY A 199 -10.59 -10.30 -18.43
N SER A 200 -11.28 -9.18 -18.68
CA SER A 200 -10.73 -8.06 -19.46
C SER A 200 -9.56 -7.39 -18.74
N LEU A 201 -9.52 -7.45 -17.41
CA LEU A 201 -8.39 -7.04 -16.58
C LEU A 201 -7.83 -8.20 -15.74
N ASP A 202 -6.76 -8.81 -16.24
CA ASP A 202 -6.00 -9.83 -15.52
C ASP A 202 -4.83 -9.19 -14.75
N LEU A 203 -5.03 -8.99 -13.44
CA LEU A 203 -4.03 -8.38 -12.55
C LEU A 203 -2.84 -9.30 -12.30
N GLY A 204 -3.01 -10.63 -12.37
CA GLY A 204 -1.93 -11.59 -12.17
C GLY A 204 -0.88 -11.52 -13.28
N LYS A 205 -1.30 -11.17 -14.50
CA LYS A 205 -0.38 -10.97 -15.63
C LYS A 205 0.48 -9.70 -15.52
N LEU A 206 0.09 -8.73 -14.69
CA LEU A 206 0.82 -7.45 -14.60
C LEU A 206 2.24 -7.63 -14.06
N GLU A 207 2.48 -8.60 -13.17
CA GLU A 207 3.82 -8.80 -12.57
C GLU A 207 4.91 -9.09 -13.61
N SER A 208 4.53 -9.73 -14.72
CA SER A 208 5.43 -10.07 -15.84
C SER A 208 5.70 -8.93 -16.82
N LEU A 209 4.97 -7.81 -16.71
CA LEU A 209 5.08 -6.68 -17.62
C LEU A 209 6.04 -5.62 -17.09
N SER A 210 6.68 -4.90 -18.02
CA SER A 210 7.41 -3.67 -17.70
C SER A 210 6.46 -2.57 -17.22
N ASP A 211 7.01 -1.59 -16.50
CA ASP A 211 6.22 -0.47 -15.97
C ASP A 211 5.50 0.31 -17.10
N ASP A 212 6.13 0.49 -18.26
CA ASP A 212 5.53 1.16 -19.42
C ASP A 212 4.40 0.34 -20.07
N GLU A 213 4.53 -0.99 -20.13
CA GLU A 213 3.47 -1.88 -20.62
C GLU A 213 2.26 -1.86 -19.67
N ILE A 214 2.50 -1.82 -18.36
CA ILE A 214 1.44 -1.69 -17.36
C ILE A 214 0.74 -0.35 -17.54
N VAL A 215 1.49 0.75 -17.69
CA VAL A 215 0.90 2.07 -17.95
C VAL A 215 0.02 2.04 -19.20
N LYS A 216 0.54 1.53 -20.32
CA LYS A 216 -0.22 1.45 -21.58
C LYS A 216 -1.49 0.60 -21.45
N LYS A 217 -1.43 -0.49 -20.70
CA LYS A 217 -2.55 -1.40 -20.50
C LYS A 217 -3.62 -0.85 -19.55
N MET A 218 -3.21 -0.15 -18.49
CA MET A 218 -4.10 0.32 -17.43
C MET A 218 -4.71 1.70 -17.72
N LEU A 219 -4.00 2.57 -18.45
CA LEU A 219 -4.43 3.95 -18.72
C LEU A 219 -5.80 4.09 -19.42
N PRO A 220 -6.23 3.16 -20.30
CA PRO A 220 -7.57 3.21 -20.89
C PRO A 220 -8.72 2.94 -19.91
N LEU A 221 -8.44 2.39 -18.73
CA LEU A 221 -9.48 2.04 -17.76
C LEU A 221 -10.08 3.31 -17.13
N ARG A 222 -11.41 3.37 -17.07
CA ARG A 222 -12.12 4.51 -16.48
C ARG A 222 -11.71 4.69 -15.02
N GLY A 223 -11.34 5.91 -14.65
CA GLY A 223 -10.91 6.24 -13.29
C GLY A 223 -9.46 5.86 -12.95
N VAL A 224 -8.71 5.28 -13.88
CA VAL A 224 -7.31 4.90 -13.69
C VAL A 224 -6.42 5.86 -14.48
N GLY A 225 -5.89 6.87 -13.78
CA GLY A 225 -4.88 7.78 -14.34
C GLY A 225 -3.45 7.33 -14.06
N ARG A 226 -2.48 8.02 -14.67
CA ARG A 226 -1.04 7.78 -14.45
C ARG A 226 -0.66 7.67 -12.97
N TRP A 227 -1.10 8.62 -12.14
CA TRP A 227 -0.85 8.60 -10.69
C TRP A 227 -1.37 7.32 -10.00
N THR A 228 -2.57 6.84 -10.39
CA THR A 228 -3.13 5.60 -9.83
C THR A 228 -2.33 4.38 -10.23
N ILE A 229 -1.81 4.35 -11.46
CA ILE A 229 -0.94 3.28 -11.93
C ILE A 229 0.40 3.32 -11.19
N GLU A 230 0.95 4.52 -10.96
CA GLU A 230 2.19 4.70 -10.20
C GLU A 230 2.02 4.25 -8.74
N CYS A 231 0.86 4.52 -8.11
CA CYS A 231 0.51 3.96 -6.80
C CYS A 231 0.42 2.43 -6.82
N LEU A 232 -0.21 1.83 -7.84
CA LEU A 232 -0.26 0.37 -7.99
C LEU A 232 1.16 -0.23 -8.10
N LEU A 233 2.01 0.37 -8.93
CA LEU A 233 3.38 -0.10 -9.13
C LEU A 233 4.18 -0.04 -7.82
N LEU A 234 4.02 1.02 -7.03
CA LEU A 234 4.72 1.19 -5.76
C LEU A 234 4.10 0.35 -4.62
N PHE A 235 2.84 0.60 -4.26
CA PHE A 235 2.18 0.00 -3.08
C PHE A 235 1.51 -1.34 -3.34
N GLY A 236 1.16 -1.64 -4.59
CA GLY A 236 0.54 -2.90 -4.97
C GLY A 236 1.53 -3.95 -5.45
N MET A 237 2.64 -3.53 -6.08
CA MET A 237 3.61 -4.39 -6.75
C MET A 237 5.05 -4.25 -6.24
N GLY A 238 5.35 -3.25 -5.40
CA GLY A 238 6.68 -3.08 -4.81
C GLY A 238 7.79 -2.70 -5.81
N ARG A 239 7.44 -2.11 -6.95
CA ARG A 239 8.43 -1.63 -7.94
C ARG A 239 9.29 -0.52 -7.30
N PRO A 240 10.64 -0.61 -7.33
CA PRO A 240 11.52 0.25 -6.55
C PRO A 240 11.81 1.62 -7.19
N ASP A 241 11.48 1.82 -8.48
CA ASP A 241 11.95 2.98 -9.25
C ASP A 241 10.86 3.88 -9.85
N LEU A 242 9.75 4.01 -9.12
CA LEU A 242 8.60 4.83 -9.51
C LEU A 242 8.72 6.26 -8.99
N PHE A 243 8.29 7.22 -9.80
CA PHE A 243 8.49 8.62 -9.50
C PHE A 243 7.33 9.52 -9.97
N PRO A 244 6.29 9.70 -9.13
CA PRO A 244 5.10 10.48 -9.47
C PRO A 244 5.37 11.99 -9.35
N ALA A 245 6.19 12.54 -10.25
CA ALA A 245 6.66 13.93 -10.16
C ALA A 245 5.55 14.99 -10.14
N ALA A 246 4.38 14.68 -10.68
CA ALA A 246 3.19 15.54 -10.65
C ALA A 246 2.47 15.56 -9.27
N ASP A 247 2.81 14.64 -8.36
CA ASP A 247 2.13 14.50 -7.07
C ASP A 247 2.34 15.74 -6.19
N ILE A 248 1.23 16.38 -5.83
CA ILE A 248 1.23 17.61 -5.03
C ILE A 248 1.83 17.35 -3.64
N GLY A 249 1.63 16.16 -3.09
CA GLY A 249 2.24 15.74 -1.82
C GLY A 249 3.75 15.71 -1.92
N LEU A 250 4.30 14.98 -2.89
CA LEU A 250 5.71 14.87 -3.17
C LEU A 250 6.34 16.25 -3.37
N ARG A 251 5.76 17.08 -4.24
CA ARG A 251 6.25 18.44 -4.51
C ARG A 251 6.26 19.31 -3.25
N ASN A 252 5.24 19.19 -2.39
CA ASN A 252 5.22 19.88 -1.09
C ASN A 252 6.25 19.33 -0.10
N ALA A 253 6.50 18.02 -0.09
CA ALA A 253 7.53 17.41 0.74
C ALA A 253 8.92 17.93 0.34
N LEU A 254 9.21 17.93 -0.96
CA LEU A 254 10.46 18.47 -1.52
C LEU A 254 10.66 19.94 -1.15
N ARG A 255 9.64 20.78 -1.31
CA ARG A 255 9.71 22.18 -0.87
C ARG A 255 10.14 22.32 0.58
N LYS A 256 9.57 21.50 1.48
CA LYS A 256 9.89 21.54 2.90
C LYS A 256 11.29 20.99 3.22
N VAL A 257 11.67 19.87 2.61
CA VAL A 257 12.96 19.20 2.85
C VAL A 257 14.11 20.08 2.36
N TYR A 258 14.03 20.62 1.15
CA TYR A 258 15.06 21.48 0.57
C TYR A 258 14.90 22.96 0.91
N GLY A 259 13.92 23.32 1.76
CA GLY A 259 13.69 24.69 2.21
C GLY A 259 13.40 25.70 1.10
N THR A 260 12.84 25.29 -0.05
CA THR A 260 12.57 26.21 -1.17
C THR A 260 11.35 27.09 -0.88
N VAL A 261 11.38 28.34 -1.37
CA VAL A 261 10.26 29.27 -1.19
C VAL A 261 9.04 28.81 -1.99
N GLU A 262 9.26 28.46 -3.25
CA GLU A 262 8.22 27.98 -4.15
C GLU A 262 8.17 26.46 -4.20
N GLN A 263 6.99 25.94 -4.53
CA GLN A 263 6.84 24.52 -4.79
C GLN A 263 7.51 24.18 -6.14
N PRO A 264 8.46 23.23 -6.19
CA PRO A 264 9.13 22.89 -7.43
C PRO A 264 8.13 22.43 -8.50
N SER A 265 8.39 22.78 -9.75
CA SER A 265 7.65 22.33 -10.93
C SER A 265 7.82 20.82 -11.14
N GLU A 266 6.91 20.19 -11.91
CA GLU A 266 7.05 18.76 -12.23
C GLU A 266 8.40 18.45 -12.89
N GLU A 267 8.87 19.33 -13.78
CA GLU A 267 10.14 19.16 -14.50
C GLU A 267 11.35 19.21 -13.55
N GLU A 268 11.36 20.14 -12.60
CA GLU A 268 12.41 20.21 -11.58
C GLU A 268 12.41 18.97 -10.70
N VAL A 269 11.21 18.50 -10.30
CA VAL A 269 11.08 17.27 -9.53
C VAL A 269 11.62 16.08 -10.32
N ARG A 270 11.27 15.94 -11.62
CA ARG A 270 11.79 14.86 -12.48
C ARG A 270 13.32 14.84 -12.52
N ARG A 271 13.96 15.98 -12.76
CA ARG A 271 15.42 16.10 -12.79
C ARG A 271 16.06 15.72 -11.45
N LEU A 272 15.47 16.16 -10.34
CA LEU A 272 15.97 15.81 -9.01
C LEU A 272 15.88 14.30 -8.76
N GLY A 273 14.78 13.67 -9.19
CA GLY A 273 14.55 12.23 -9.01
C GLY A 273 15.54 11.33 -9.77
N GLU A 274 16.19 11.82 -10.84
CA GLU A 274 17.18 11.04 -11.61
C GLU A 274 18.31 10.52 -10.72
N ALA A 275 18.76 11.34 -9.77
CA ALA A 275 19.82 10.98 -8.83
C ALA A 275 19.44 9.82 -7.90
N TRP A 276 18.14 9.53 -7.74
CA TRP A 276 17.66 8.49 -6.82
C TRP A 276 17.41 7.15 -7.51
N SER A 277 17.54 7.07 -8.83
CA SER A 277 17.38 5.79 -9.55
C SER A 277 18.48 4.77 -9.16
N PRO A 278 18.15 3.47 -9.02
CA PRO A 278 16.86 2.82 -9.28
C PRO A 278 15.93 2.70 -8.05
N TRP A 279 16.01 3.65 -7.11
CA TRP A 279 15.30 3.62 -5.82
C TRP A 279 14.35 4.80 -5.61
N ARG A 280 13.84 5.39 -6.69
CA ARG A 280 12.95 6.56 -6.63
C ARG A 280 11.69 6.31 -5.79
N SER A 281 11.15 5.09 -5.78
CA SER A 281 9.99 4.75 -4.95
C SER A 281 10.26 4.93 -3.46
N TYR A 282 11.44 4.53 -3.00
CA TYR A 282 11.83 4.65 -1.60
C TYR A 282 12.09 6.11 -1.22
N ALA A 283 12.74 6.90 -2.08
CA ALA A 283 12.88 8.34 -1.86
C ALA A 283 11.51 9.02 -1.70
N VAL A 284 10.58 8.74 -2.63
CA VAL A 284 9.20 9.26 -2.58
C VAL A 284 8.46 8.81 -1.33
N PHE A 285 8.62 7.55 -0.92
CA PHE A 285 7.97 7.01 0.28
C PHE A 285 8.42 7.72 1.55
N TYR A 286 9.72 7.96 1.71
CA TYR A 286 10.27 8.72 2.84
C TYR A 286 9.80 10.19 2.83
N LEU A 287 9.75 10.83 1.66
CA LEU A 287 9.23 12.20 1.51
C LEU A 287 7.74 12.30 1.90
N TRP A 288 6.92 11.34 1.49
CA TRP A 288 5.52 11.27 1.91
C TRP A 288 5.37 11.01 3.41
N ASP A 289 6.25 10.21 4.01
CA ASP A 289 6.26 10.02 5.47
C ASP A 289 6.56 11.31 6.22
N TYR A 290 7.63 12.01 5.82
CA TYR A 290 8.00 13.31 6.37
C TYR A 290 6.86 14.34 6.27
N LEU A 291 6.21 14.44 5.12
CA LEU A 291 5.10 15.38 4.95
C LEU A 291 3.93 15.09 5.91
N SER A 292 3.70 13.82 6.21
CA SER A 292 2.58 13.39 7.04
C SER A 292 2.79 13.61 8.53
N THR A 293 4.03 13.52 8.99
CA THR A 293 4.40 13.75 10.39
C THR A 293 4.47 15.25 10.69
N THR A 294 5.00 16.05 9.77
CA THR A 294 5.11 17.51 9.94
C THR A 294 3.76 18.25 9.93
N LYS A 295 2.72 17.70 9.29
CA LYS A 295 1.36 18.30 9.31
C LYS A 295 0.68 18.25 10.69
N LYS A 296 1.15 17.42 11.62
CA LYS A 296 0.59 17.31 12.97
C LYS A 296 1.25 18.25 13.98
N SER A 297 2.37 18.88 13.62
CA SER A 297 3.17 19.74 14.51
C SER A 297 2.90 21.24 14.31
N SER A 298 1.86 21.58 13.56
CA SER A 298 1.47 22.95 13.20
C SER A 298 -0.02 23.16 13.44
#